data_AF-A0A956WX32-F1
#
_entry.id   AF-A0A956WX32-F1
#
_cell.length_a   1.000
_cell.length_b   1.000
_cell.length_c   1.000
_cell.angle_alpha   90.00
_cell.angle_beta   90.00
_cell.angle_gamma   90.00
#
_symmetry.space_group_name_H-M   'P 1'
#
loop_
_entity.id
_entity.type
_entity.pdbx_description
1 polymer ?
#
loop_
_entity_poly.entity_id
_entity_poly.type
_entity_poly.pdbx_seq_one_letter_code
_entity_poly.pdbx_strand_id
1 'polypeptide(L)'
;SDNKDAAWTFLQWLQSDGGGESLYTDRGEIFPALQSVAESPAFMTDQPPANKQGIIDEAAASGVGGFGYFPEWDELNSSVISPYLESIWAGEANPAEVLPEMCQQANQFLADNGYPK
;
A
#
# COMPACT_ATOMS: atom_id res chain seq x y z
N SER A 1 22.80 11.63 -4.40
CA SER A 1 23.51 11.91 -3.14
C SER A 1 24.99 11.74 -3.37
N ASP A 2 25.79 12.70 -2.90
CA ASP A 2 27.25 12.65 -2.96
C ASP A 2 27.85 11.74 -1.87
N ASN A 3 27.06 11.41 -0.84
CA ASN A 3 27.44 10.54 0.28
C ASN A 3 26.56 9.28 0.30
N LYS A 4 26.65 8.45 -0.76
CA LYS A 4 25.76 7.29 -0.93
C LYS A 4 25.90 6.27 0.20
N ASP A 5 27.13 5.98 0.63
CA ASP A 5 27.37 4.98 1.66
C ASP A 5 26.81 5.41 3.02
N ALA A 6 27.07 6.66 3.43
CA ALA A 6 26.52 7.21 4.66
C ALA A 6 24.98 7.28 4.62
N ALA A 7 24.41 7.66 3.47
CA ALA A 7 22.96 7.63 3.29
C ALA A 7 22.40 6.22 3.40
N TRP A 8 23.07 5.22 2.82
CA TRP A 8 22.66 3.83 2.92
C TRP A 8 22.74 3.30 4.35
N THR A 9 23.85 3.57 5.06
CA THR A 9 23.98 3.20 6.48
C THR A 9 22.89 3.81 7.34
N PHE A 10 22.54 5.08 7.09
CA PHE A 10 21.42 5.71 7.79
C PHE A 10 20.10 5.01 7.49
N LEU A 11 19.80 4.69 6.23
CA LEU A 11 18.57 3.97 5.86
C LEU A 11 18.51 2.58 6.50
N GLN A 12 19.64 1.86 6.57
CA GLN A 12 19.70 0.56 7.23
C GLN A 12 19.34 0.67 8.71
N TRP A 13 19.86 1.68 9.41
CA TRP A 13 19.48 1.93 10.80
C TRP A 13 18.03 2.41 10.93
N LEU A 14 17.58 3.30 10.03
CA LEU A 14 16.23 3.85 10.06
C LEU A 14 15.18 2.72 9.94
N GLN A 15 15.42 1.74 9.07
CA GLN A 15 14.50 0.64 8.80
C GLN A 15 14.74 -0.61 9.66
N SER A 16 15.62 -0.57 10.67
CA SER A 16 15.96 -1.76 11.48
C SER A 16 15.17 -1.85 12.79
N ASP A 17 15.02 -3.09 13.28
CA ASP A 17 14.64 -3.37 14.66
C ASP A 17 15.72 -2.87 15.63
N GLY A 18 15.32 -2.11 16.65
CA GLY A 18 16.19 -1.35 17.55
C GLY A 18 16.66 0.00 16.99
N GLY A 19 16.29 0.33 15.74
CA GLY A 19 16.60 1.58 15.07
C GLY A 19 15.39 2.50 14.92
N GLY A 20 15.29 3.17 13.78
CA GLY A 20 14.20 4.12 13.51
C GLY A 20 12.82 3.48 13.61
N GLU A 21 12.66 2.28 13.03
CA GLU A 21 11.40 1.54 13.02
C GLU A 21 10.81 1.36 14.42
N SER A 22 11.63 0.89 15.38
CA SER A 22 11.21 0.74 16.78
C SER A 22 10.91 2.08 17.44
N LEU A 23 11.75 3.10 17.20
CA LEU A 23 11.62 4.42 17.83
C LEU A 23 10.33 5.15 17.43
N TYR A 24 9.97 5.12 16.14
CA TYR A 24 8.74 5.76 15.67
C TYR A 24 7.49 4.94 16.03
N THR A 25 7.59 3.61 16.04
CA THR A 25 6.49 2.73 16.44
C THR A 25 6.13 2.93 17.91
N ASP A 26 7.12 2.98 18.81
CA ASP A 26 6.91 3.19 20.26
C ASP A 26 6.19 4.52 20.56
N ARG A 27 6.42 5.53 19.72
CA ARG A 27 5.76 6.84 19.79
C ARG A 27 4.36 6.86 19.17
N GLY A 28 3.94 5.78 18.53
CA GLY A 28 2.68 5.70 17.79
C GLY A 28 2.67 6.58 16.53
N GLU A 29 3.84 6.97 16.01
CA GLU A 29 3.95 7.80 14.79
C GLU A 29 3.78 6.97 13.52
N ILE A 30 4.06 5.66 13.58
CA ILE A 30 3.96 4.74 12.43
C ILE A 30 3.33 3.41 12.85
N PHE A 31 2.82 2.67 11.84
CA PHE A 31 2.64 1.23 11.93
C PHE A 31 3.94 0.53 11.51
N PRO A 32 4.38 -0.52 12.22
CA PRO A 32 5.64 -1.19 11.94
C PRO A 32 5.57 -1.99 10.64
N ALA A 33 6.58 -1.84 9.78
CA ALA A 33 6.78 -2.63 8.57
C ALA A 33 7.53 -3.95 8.83
N LEU A 34 8.26 -4.04 9.96
CA LEU A 34 8.96 -5.26 10.37
C LEU A 34 8.09 -6.11 11.31
N GLN A 35 7.97 -7.40 11.02
CA GLN A 35 7.29 -8.35 11.91
C GLN A 35 7.88 -8.36 13.32
N SER A 36 9.22 -8.30 13.43
CA SER A 36 9.88 -8.29 14.74
C SER A 36 9.52 -7.08 15.60
N VAL A 37 9.22 -5.93 14.99
CA VAL A 37 8.76 -4.73 15.69
C VAL A 37 7.24 -4.79 15.94
N ALA A 38 6.46 -5.30 14.98
CA ALA A 38 5.02 -5.48 15.11
C ALA A 38 4.64 -6.43 16.25
N GLU A 39 5.42 -7.48 16.47
CA GLU A 39 5.20 -8.45 17.56
C GLU A 39 5.85 -7.99 18.89
N SER A 40 6.56 -6.87 18.90
CA SER A 40 7.27 -6.36 20.07
C SER A 40 6.38 -5.50 20.99
N PRO A 41 6.82 -5.26 22.24
CA PRO A 41 6.17 -4.29 23.12
C PRO A 41 6.17 -2.85 22.59
N ALA A 42 6.96 -2.49 21.57
CA ALA A 42 6.90 -1.16 20.97
C ALA A 42 5.57 -0.93 20.24
N PHE A 43 5.01 -1.98 19.63
CA PHE A 43 3.70 -1.91 18.99
C PHE A 43 2.60 -2.43 19.90
N MET A 44 2.77 -3.63 20.48
CA MET A 44 1.77 -4.36 21.28
C MET A 44 1.59 -3.78 22.70
N THR A 45 1.33 -2.48 22.78
CA THR A 45 1.03 -1.74 24.02
C THR A 45 -0.47 -1.71 24.31
N ASP A 46 -0.83 -1.37 25.55
CA ASP A 46 -2.22 -1.12 25.96
C ASP A 46 -2.78 0.23 25.48
N GLN A 47 -1.98 1.06 24.81
CA GLN A 47 -2.45 2.32 24.24
C GLN A 47 -3.39 2.05 23.05
N PRO A 48 -4.47 2.85 22.89
CA PRO A 48 -5.34 2.75 21.74
C PRO A 48 -4.59 2.80 20.39
N PRO A 49 -5.04 2.07 19.35
CA PRO A 49 -6.22 1.19 19.35
C PRO A 49 -5.97 -0.11 20.13
N ALA A 50 -6.99 -0.59 20.84
CA ALA A 50 -6.87 -1.73 21.75
C ALA A 50 -6.59 -3.07 21.03
N ASN A 51 -7.04 -3.24 19.78
CA ASN A 51 -6.85 -4.47 19.02
C ASN A 51 -5.80 -4.30 17.93
N LYS A 52 -4.53 -4.25 18.33
CA LYS A 52 -3.40 -4.15 17.40
C LYS A 52 -3.15 -5.42 16.59
N GLN A 53 -3.60 -6.56 17.12
CA GLN A 53 -3.54 -7.82 16.40
C GLN A 53 -4.30 -7.75 15.06
N GLY A 54 -5.43 -7.05 15.02
CA GLY A 54 -6.19 -6.88 13.77
C GLY A 54 -5.40 -6.19 12.65
N ILE A 55 -4.46 -5.31 12.99
CA ILE A 55 -3.59 -4.65 11.99
C ILE A 55 -2.56 -5.63 11.44
N ILE A 56 -2.00 -6.49 12.30
CA ILE A 56 -1.06 -7.55 11.90
C ILE A 56 -1.77 -8.59 11.03
N ASP A 57 -2.98 -8.99 11.42
CA ASP A 57 -3.77 -9.97 10.68
C ASP A 57 -4.14 -9.46 9.29
N GLU A 58 -4.58 -8.20 9.17
CA GLU A 58 -4.87 -7.58 7.87
C GLU A 58 -3.62 -7.46 6.99
N ALA A 59 -2.48 -7.06 7.59
CA ALA A 59 -1.22 -7.01 6.86
C ALA A 59 -0.79 -8.40 6.36
N ALA A 60 -0.99 -9.45 7.16
CA ALA A 60 -0.69 -10.83 6.77
C ALA A 60 -1.65 -11.37 5.69
N ALA A 61 -2.86 -10.83 5.61
CA ALA A 61 -3.82 -11.16 4.55
C ALA A 61 -3.47 -10.50 3.21
N SER A 62 -2.53 -9.54 3.18
CA SER A 62 -2.09 -8.91 1.94
C SER A 62 -1.34 -9.89 1.03
N GLY A 63 -1.75 -9.96 -0.23
CA GLY A 63 -1.15 -10.81 -1.26
C GLY A 63 -0.18 -10.05 -2.16
N VAL A 64 0.84 -10.75 -2.66
CA VAL A 64 1.69 -10.23 -3.74
C VAL A 64 0.84 -10.00 -4.99
N GLY A 65 0.95 -8.82 -5.59
CA GLY A 65 0.20 -8.46 -6.80
C GLY A 65 -1.21 -7.93 -6.55
N GLY A 66 -1.60 -7.69 -5.29
CA GLY A 66 -2.87 -7.00 -4.97
C GLY A 66 -2.90 -5.51 -5.35
N PHE A 67 -1.76 -4.95 -5.77
CA PHE A 67 -1.61 -3.55 -6.17
C PHE A 67 -0.97 -3.48 -7.55
N GLY A 68 -1.36 -2.48 -8.35
CA GLY A 68 -0.80 -2.25 -9.67
C GLY A 68 0.61 -1.69 -9.62
N TYR A 69 1.61 -2.58 -9.50
CA TYR A 69 3.02 -2.21 -9.55
C TYR A 69 3.58 -2.33 -10.97
N PHE A 70 3.20 -1.41 -11.86
CA PHE A 70 3.78 -1.29 -13.20
C PHE A 70 3.84 0.18 -13.66
N PRO A 71 4.72 0.53 -14.60
CA PRO A 71 5.02 1.93 -14.93
C PRO A 71 3.81 2.78 -15.32
N GLU A 72 2.83 2.19 -15.99
CA GLU A 72 1.63 2.85 -16.51
C GLU A 72 0.44 2.79 -15.53
N TRP A 73 0.63 2.30 -14.29
CA TRP A 73 -0.45 2.16 -13.30
C TRP A 73 -1.15 3.49 -12.99
N ASP A 74 -0.39 4.55 -12.75
CA ASP A 74 -0.96 5.85 -12.37
C ASP A 74 -1.85 6.41 -13.50
N GLU A 75 -1.47 6.18 -14.76
CA GLU A 75 -2.25 6.56 -15.93
C GLU A 75 -3.51 5.70 -16.08
N LEU A 76 -3.39 4.37 -15.97
CA LEU A 76 -4.55 3.47 -15.98
C LEU A 76 -5.55 3.86 -14.89
N ASN A 77 -5.04 4.10 -13.68
CA ASN A 77 -5.88 4.41 -12.53
C ASN A 77 -6.57 5.77 -12.70
N SER A 78 -5.86 6.81 -13.14
CA SER A 78 -6.43 8.16 -13.24
C SER A 78 -7.34 8.35 -14.46
N SER A 79 -7.04 7.71 -15.59
CA SER A 79 -7.78 7.91 -16.84
C SER A 79 -8.93 6.93 -17.06
N VAL A 80 -8.83 5.71 -16.51
CA VAL A 80 -9.84 4.66 -16.71
C VAL A 80 -10.50 4.27 -15.40
N ILE A 81 -9.78 3.84 -14.38
CA ILE A 81 -10.41 3.21 -13.20
C ILE A 81 -11.13 4.24 -12.32
N SER A 82 -10.44 5.33 -11.95
CA SER A 82 -10.94 6.30 -10.97
C SER A 82 -12.25 6.97 -11.39
N PRO A 83 -12.44 7.44 -12.65
CA PRO A 83 -13.70 8.06 -13.06
C PRO A 83 -14.93 7.15 -12.87
N TYR A 84 -14.79 5.86 -13.15
CA TYR A 84 -15.86 4.89 -12.93
C TYR A 84 -16.13 4.69 -11.44
N LEU A 85 -15.09 4.50 -10.63
CA LEU A 85 -15.22 4.31 -9.18
C LEU A 85 -15.80 5.55 -8.48
N GLU A 86 -15.41 6.75 -8.91
CA GLU A 86 -15.94 8.01 -8.39
C GLU A 86 -17.45 8.12 -8.63
N SER A 87 -17.92 7.79 -9.84
CA SER A 87 -19.36 7.79 -10.14
C SER A 87 -20.16 6.76 -9.31
N ILE A 88 -19.56 5.59 -9.06
CA ILE A 88 -20.14 4.55 -8.19
C ILE A 88 -20.23 5.06 -6.75
N TRP A 89 -19.15 5.62 -6.21
CA TRP A 89 -19.11 6.09 -4.82
C TRP A 89 -19.96 7.32 -4.58
N ALA A 90 -20.13 8.17 -5.59
CA ALA A 90 -21.09 9.27 -5.58
C ALA A 90 -22.55 8.79 -5.65
N GLY A 91 -22.80 7.52 -5.97
CA GLY A 91 -24.14 6.95 -6.15
C GLY A 91 -24.80 7.33 -7.47
N GLU A 92 -24.02 7.81 -8.44
CA GLU A 92 -24.48 8.26 -9.77
C GLU A 92 -24.58 7.09 -10.75
N ALA A 93 -23.88 5.99 -10.49
CA ALA A 93 -23.85 4.80 -11.32
C ALA A 93 -24.01 3.52 -10.51
N ASN A 94 -24.70 2.52 -11.09
CA ASN A 94 -24.75 1.18 -10.52
C ASN A 94 -23.47 0.40 -10.92
N PRO A 95 -22.73 -0.17 -9.96
CA PRO A 95 -21.55 -1.00 -10.26
C PRO A 95 -21.80 -2.07 -11.31
N ALA A 96 -22.95 -2.74 -11.27
CA ALA A 96 -23.27 -3.83 -12.19
C ALA A 96 -23.38 -3.37 -13.65
N GLU A 97 -23.67 -2.09 -13.88
CA GLU A 97 -23.85 -1.51 -15.21
C GLU A 97 -22.52 -0.99 -15.78
N VAL A 98 -21.68 -0.39 -14.94
CA VAL A 98 -20.50 0.36 -15.42
C VAL A 98 -19.18 -0.40 -15.27
N LEU A 99 -19.07 -1.35 -14.34
CA LEU A 99 -17.84 -2.14 -14.16
C LEU A 99 -17.47 -2.99 -15.40
N PRO A 100 -18.42 -3.59 -16.16
CA PRO A 100 -18.06 -4.33 -17.37
C PRO A 100 -17.33 -3.46 -18.41
N GLU A 101 -17.78 -2.22 -18.59
CA GLU A 101 -17.14 -1.27 -19.51
C GLU A 101 -15.78 -0.80 -18.99
N MET A 102 -15.68 -0.48 -17.69
CA MET A 102 -14.40 -0.16 -17.05
C MET A 102 -13.37 -1.27 -17.28
N CYS A 103 -13.76 -2.53 -17.09
CA CYS A 103 -12.90 -3.69 -17.36
C CYS A 103 -12.47 -3.77 -18.83
N GLN A 104 -13.39 -3.50 -19.77
CA GLN A 104 -13.07 -3.48 -21.19
C GLN A 104 -12.03 -2.40 -21.52
N GLN A 105 -12.21 -1.18 -21.00
CA GLN A 105 -11.28 -0.07 -21.22
C GLN A 105 -9.93 -0.31 -20.56
N ALA A 106 -9.90 -0.88 -19.35
CA ALA A 106 -8.66 -1.23 -18.68
C ALA A 106 -7.89 -2.30 -19.46
N ASN A 107 -8.56 -3.32 -19.97
CA ASN A 107 -7.95 -4.33 -20.82
C ASN A 107 -7.40 -3.74 -22.12
N GLN A 108 -8.12 -2.80 -22.73
CA GLN A 108 -7.65 -2.11 -23.94
C GLN A 108 -6.41 -1.26 -23.65
N PHE A 109 -6.42 -0.48 -22.57
CA PHE A 109 -5.27 0.31 -22.13
C PHE A 109 -4.03 -0.57 -21.93
N LEU A 110 -4.20 -1.71 -21.27
CA LEU A 110 -3.11 -2.68 -21.05
C LEU A 110 -2.60 -3.24 -22.38
N ALA A 111 -3.49 -3.63 -23.30
CA ALA A 111 -3.10 -4.14 -24.61
C ALA A 111 -2.34 -3.08 -25.44
N ASP A 112 -2.80 -1.83 -25.43
CA ASP A 112 -2.17 -0.72 -26.15
C ASP A 112 -0.77 -0.39 -25.59
N ASN A 113 -0.54 -0.65 -24.31
CA ASN A 113 0.77 -0.52 -23.65
C ASN A 113 1.60 -1.81 -23.65
N GLY A 114 1.20 -2.81 -24.44
CA GLY A 114 1.98 -4.03 -24.69
C GLY A 114 1.96 -5.04 -23.54
N TYR A 115 0.90 -5.05 -22.73
CA TYR A 115 0.68 -6.07 -21.71
C TYR A 115 -0.15 -7.25 -22.25
N PRO A 116 0.05 -8.48 -21.72
CA PRO A 116 1.14 -8.84 -20.81
C PRO A 116 2.50 -8.80 -21.52
N LYS A 117 3.54 -8.39 -20.78
CA LYS A 117 4.94 -8.43 -21.22
C LYS A 117 5.52 -9.84 -21.05
#